data_AF-A0A1J0EQP6-F1
#
_entry.id   AF-A0A1J0EQP6-F1
#
_cell.length_a   1.000
_cell.length_b   1.000
_cell.length_c   1.000
_cell.angle_alpha   90.00
_cell.angle_beta   90.00
_cell.angle_gamma   90.00
#
_symmetry.space_group_name_H-M   'P 1'
#
loop_
_entity.id
_entity.type
_entity.pdbx_description
1 polymer ?
#
loop_
_entity_poly.entity_id
_entity_poly.type
_entity_poly.pdbx_seq_one_letter_code
_entity_poly.pdbx_strand_id
1 'polypeptide(L)' 'MRQLSPLFDAPQYAQQFIELARKTLKCRDMHIRAKAVLVDAQGEPIINPKTKAPKVGFTEWPPVKVELAA' A
#
# COMPACT_ATOMS: atom_id res chain seq x y z
N MET A 1 -5.87 -9.15 -8.95
CA MET A 1 -4.84 -9.40 -7.91
C MET A 1 -5.26 -10.63 -7.14
N ARG A 2 -4.46 -11.69 -7.11
CA ARG A 2 -4.79 -12.93 -6.38
C ARG A 2 -3.97 -12.94 -5.09
N GLN A 3 -4.62 -12.71 -3.96
CA GLN A 3 -3.99 -12.73 -2.64
C GLN A 3 -3.63 -14.18 -2.28
N LEU A 4 -2.37 -14.45 -1.91
CA LEU A 4 -1.85 -15.79 -1.65
C LEU A 4 -2.50 -16.44 -0.40
N SER A 5 -2.70 -15.66 0.66
CA SER A 5 -3.56 -16.01 1.79
C SER A 5 -3.84 -14.76 2.65
N PRO A 6 -4.92 -14.74 3.46
CA PRO A 6 -5.13 -13.70 4.46
C PRO A 6 -4.06 -13.69 5.56
N LEU A 7 -3.48 -14.85 5.86
CA LEU A 7 -2.50 -15.01 6.95
C LEU A 7 -1.14 -14.38 6.62
N PHE A 8 -0.79 -14.34 5.33
CA PHE A 8 0.46 -13.79 4.83
C PHE A 8 0.36 -12.31 4.42
N ASP A 9 -0.72 -11.62 4.82
CA ASP A 9 -0.93 -10.20 4.55
C ASP A 9 -0.27 -9.28 5.59
N ALA A 10 0.39 -9.86 6.60
CA ALA A 10 1.16 -9.09 7.57
C ALA A 10 2.48 -8.59 6.95
N PRO A 11 2.91 -7.35 7.24
CA PRO A 11 4.09 -6.74 6.63
C PRO A 11 5.39 -7.53 6.91
N GLN A 12 5.46 -8.22 8.05
CA GLN A 12 6.65 -9.03 8.39
C GLN A 12 6.81 -10.21 7.40
N TYR A 13 5.72 -10.89 7.05
CA TYR A 13 5.75 -12.00 6.09
C TYR A 13 6.02 -11.53 4.67
N ALA A 14 5.45 -10.38 4.28
CA ALA A 14 5.73 -9.77 2.98
C ALA A 14 7.23 -9.44 2.82
N GLN A 15 7.87 -8.92 3.87
CA GLN A 15 9.30 -8.63 3.87
C GLN A 15 10.15 -9.90 3.72
N GLN A 16 9.84 -10.96 4.48
CA GLN A 16 10.52 -12.25 4.38
C GLN A 16 10.38 -12.88 2.98
N PHE A 17 9.18 -12.80 2.39
CA PHE A 17 8.94 -13.29 1.03
C PHE A 17 9.77 -12.53 0.00
N ILE A 18 9.81 -11.19 0.09
CA ILE A 18 10.60 -10.36 -0.82
C ILE A 18 12.09 -10.71 -0.71
N GLU A 19 12.61 -10.92 0.50
CA GLU A 19 14.00 -11.32 0.71
C GLU A 19 14.32 -12.67 0.05
N LEU A 20 13.45 -13.67 0.24
CA LEU A 20 13.62 -14.99 -0.37
C LEU A 20 13.52 -14.91 -1.90
N ALA A 21 12.52 -14.20 -2.41
CA ALA A 21 12.28 -14.04 -3.83
C ALA A 21 13.41 -13.30 -4.54
N ARG A 22 14.07 -12.32 -3.88
CA ARG A 22 15.28 -11.66 -4.42
C ARG A 22 16.46 -12.62 -4.58
N LYS A 23 16.56 -13.65 -3.74
CA LYS A 23 17.62 -14.67 -3.79
C LYS A 23 17.35 -15.72 -4.87
N THR A 24 16.09 -16.02 -5.16
CA THR A 24 15.69 -17.16 -6.01
C THR A 24 15.15 -16.77 -7.38
N LEU A 25 14.63 -15.55 -7.56
CA LEU A 25 13.97 -15.09 -8.78
C LEU A 25 14.65 -13.84 -9.36
N LYS A 26 14.57 -13.68 -10.69
CA LYS A 26 14.94 -12.42 -11.36
C LYS A 26 13.78 -11.43 -11.25
N CYS A 27 13.64 -10.78 -10.10
CA CYS A 27 12.65 -9.73 -9.87
C CYS A 27 13.36 -8.38 -9.70
N ARG A 28 13.00 -7.38 -10.52
CA ARG A 28 13.68 -6.07 -10.51
C ARG A 28 13.28 -5.21 -9.31
N ASP A 29 11.97 -5.11 -9.01
CA ASP A 29 11.45 -4.24 -7.95
C ASP A 29 10.22 -4.86 -7.27
N MET A 30 10.45 -5.55 -6.15
CA MET A 30 9.36 -5.99 -5.25
C MET A 30 9.27 -5.04 -4.07
N HIS A 31 8.09 -4.44 -3.89
CA HIS A 31 7.78 -3.49 -2.82
C HIS A 31 6.49 -3.85 -2.10
N ILE A 32 6.44 -3.56 -0.80
CA ILE A 32 5.24 -3.70 0.02
C ILE A 32 4.38 -2.45 -0.21
N ARG A 33 3.07 -2.64 -0.45
CA ARG A 33 2.11 -1.55 -0.60
C ARG A 33 0.95 -1.72 0.37
N ALA A 34 0.50 -0.62 0.98
CA ALA A 34 -0.67 -0.60 1.85
C ALA A 34 -1.84 0.14 1.22
N LYS A 35 -3.05 -0.32 1.53
CA LYS A 35 -4.28 0.37 1.16
C LYS A 35 -4.46 1.60 2.06
N ALA A 36 -4.38 2.79 1.48
CA ALA A 36 -4.49 4.06 2.21
C ALA A 36 -5.23 5.12 1.37
N VAL A 37 -5.59 6.23 2.01
CA VAL A 37 -6.12 7.41 1.31
C VAL A 37 -5.02 7.97 0.43
N LEU A 38 -5.32 8.19 -0.85
CA LEU A 38 -4.39 8.84 -1.77
C LEU A 38 -4.34 10.32 -1.44
N VAL A 39 -3.13 10.82 -1.22
CA VAL A 39 -2.83 12.24 -1.06
C VAL A 39 -2.26 12.79 -2.36
N ASP A 40 -2.47 14.08 -2.58
CA ASP A 40 -1.74 14.82 -3.60
C ASP A 40 -0.29 15.12 -3.17
N ALA A 41 0.43 15.90 -3.98
CA ALA A 41 1.82 16.27 -3.68
C ALA A 41 1.94 17.23 -2.49
N GLN A 42 0.83 17.82 -2.04
CA GLN A 42 0.72 18.79 -0.96
C GLN A 42 0.27 18.11 0.35
N GLY A 43 -0.07 16.83 0.30
CA GLY A 43 -0.53 16.05 1.46
C GLY A 43 -2.04 16.09 1.68
N GLU A 44 -2.80 16.70 0.78
CA GLU A 44 -4.26 16.77 0.90
C GLU A 44 -4.93 15.51 0.32
N PRO A 45 -5.97 14.95 0.98
CA PRO A 45 -6.71 13.82 0.47
C PRO A 45 -7.34 14.10 -0.90
N ILE A 46 -7.12 13.22 -1.87
CA ILE A 46 -7.79 13.30 -3.17
C ILE A 46 -9.27 12.92 -2.97
N ILE A 47 -10.16 13.90 -2.99
CA ILE A 47 -11.60 13.69 -2.84
C ILE A 47 -12.23 13.42 -4.21
N ASN A 48 -13.10 12.41 -4.29
CA ASN A 48 -13.87 12.17 -5.51
C ASN A 48 -15.03 13.18 -5.61
N PRO A 49 -15.14 13.98 -6.69
CA PRO A 49 -16.15 15.02 -6.81
C PRO A 49 -17.59 14.48 -6.80
N LYS A 50 -17.80 13.22 -7.20
CA LYS A 50 -19.13 12.60 -7.26
C LYS A 50 -19.60 12.03 -5.92
N THR A 51 -18.69 11.44 -5.15
CA THR A 51 -19.03 10.73 -3.90
C THR A 51 -18.64 11.49 -2.63
N LYS A 52 -17.86 12.59 -2.76
CA LYS A 52 -17.27 13.36 -1.66
C LYS A 52 -16.42 12.52 -0.69
N ALA A 53 -16.14 11.26 -1.03
CA ALA A 53 -15.34 10.36 -0.23
C ALA A 53 -13.86 10.48 -0.62
N PRO A 54 -12.93 10.31 0.34
CA PRO A 54 -11.50 10.20 0.04
C PRO A 54 -11.22 9.01 -0.87
N LYS A 55 -10.40 9.21 -1.90
CA LYS A 55 -10.03 8.15 -2.83
C LYS A 55 -9.05 7.21 -2.15
N VAL A 56 -9.47 5.96 -1.95
CA VAL A 56 -8.63 4.91 -1.38
C VAL A 56 -7.86 4.21 -2.51
N GLY A 57 -6.54 4.09 -2.36
CA GLY A 57 -5.65 3.43 -3.31
C GLY A 57 -4.53 2.69 -2.61
N PHE A 58 -3.50 2.28 -3.37
CA PHE A 58 -2.30 1.64 -2.83
C PHE A 58 -1.17 2.67 -2.73
N THR A 59 -0.59 2.79 -1.54
CA THR A 59 0.55 3.64 -1.23
C THR A 59 1.75 2.80 -0.78
N GLU A 60 2.93 3.40 -0.70
CA GLU A 60 4.13 2.73 -0.21
C GLU A 60 4.01 2.41 1.29
N TRP A 61 4.61 1.29 1.71
CA TRP A 61 4.72 0.94 3.13
C TRP A 61 5.97 1.58 3.75
N PRO A 62 5.90 2.16 4.96
CA PRO A 62 4.71 2.28 5.81
C PRO A 62 3.76 3.39 5.31
N PRO A 63 2.43 3.18 5.39
CA PRO A 63 1.47 4.18 4.96
C PRO A 63 1.62 5.45 5.81
N VAL A 64 1.72 6.60 5.15
CA VAL A 64 1.69 7.90 5.81
C VAL A 64 0.31 8.06 6.45
N LYS A 65 0.27 8.28 7.77
CA LYS A 65 -0.97 8.53 8.50
C LYS A 65 -1.48 9.91 8.11
N VAL A 66 -2.51 9.94 7.27
CA VAL A 66 -3.25 11.18 6.99
C VAL A 66 -4.33 11.28 8.05
N GLU A 67 -4.16 12.18 9.01
CA GLU A 67 -5.21 12.50 9.98
C GLU A 67 -6.35 13.18 9.21
N LEU A 68 -7.42 12.43 8.97
CA LEU A 68 -8.66 13.00 8.45
C LEU A 68 -9.20 13.92 9.55
N ALA A 69 -8.99 15.22 9.40
CA ALA A 69 -9.60 16.22 10.27
C ALA A 69 -11.12 16.01 10.25
N ALA A 70 -11.66 15.64 11.42
CA ALA A 70 -13.07 15.36 11.66
C ALA A 70 -13.90 16.64 11.79
#